data_AF-A0A1M5JMH0-F1
#
_entry.id   AF-A0A1M5JMH0-F1
#
_cell.length_a   1.000
_cell.length_b   1.000
_cell.length_c   1.000
_cell.angle_alpha   90.00
_cell.angle_beta   90.00
_cell.angle_gamma   90.00
#
_symmetry.space_group_name_H-M   'P 1'
#
loop_
_entity.id
_entity.type
_entity.pdbx_description
1 polymer ?
#
loop_
_entity_poly.entity_id
_entity_poly.type
_entity_poly.pdbx_seq_one_letter_code
_entity_poly.pdbx_strand_id
1 'polypeptide(L)'
;MMKAYYYFLFRIYRYYIDNQNENEFQAVFSATAVSTAVLSIAIISFLGVLDFLDILSIPSKKYIIFGMILLGIFNHFFFVREKKWVDYDFEKDKKGGFKIIICILFLFLFVLIGGSFNRKKIFEERRRNPSIEVERRSSLESEIRKWFEEKF
;
A
#
# COMPACT_ATOMS: atom_id res chain seq x y z
N MET A 1 22.67 -6.05 10.12
CA MET A 1 21.37 -6.66 10.50
C MET A 1 20.20 -6.15 9.63
N MET A 2 20.35 -6.02 8.29
CA MET A 2 19.24 -5.69 7.36
C MET A 2 19.21 -6.60 6.13
N LYS A 3 19.62 -7.86 6.28
CA LYS A 3 19.80 -8.78 5.16
C LYS A 3 18.48 -9.05 4.42
N ALA A 4 17.35 -9.16 5.12
CA ALA A 4 16.07 -9.48 4.50
C ALA A 4 15.53 -8.34 3.60
N TYR A 5 15.59 -7.09 4.08
CA TYR A 5 15.13 -5.94 3.29
C TYR A 5 16.05 -5.66 2.09
N TYR A 6 17.36 -5.74 2.30
CA TYR A 6 18.34 -5.61 1.21
C TYR A 6 18.22 -6.75 0.20
N TYR A 7 17.96 -7.97 0.66
CA TYR A 7 17.67 -9.08 -0.23
C TYR A 7 16.38 -8.84 -1.04
N PHE A 8 15.35 -8.24 -0.44
CA PHE A 8 14.13 -7.86 -1.16
C PHE A 8 14.39 -6.81 -2.23
N LEU A 9 15.12 -5.73 -1.90
CA LEU A 9 15.53 -4.72 -2.87
C LEU A 9 16.35 -5.33 -4.00
N PHE A 10 17.31 -6.20 -3.68
CA PHE A 10 18.13 -6.92 -4.64
C PHE A 10 17.28 -7.77 -5.60
N ARG A 11 16.28 -8.50 -5.08
CA ARG A 11 15.38 -9.30 -5.90
C ARG A 11 14.53 -8.46 -6.85
N ILE A 12 13.99 -7.34 -6.37
CA ILE A 12 13.24 -6.43 -7.25
C ILE A 12 14.16 -5.91 -8.35
N TYR A 13 15.31 -5.37 -7.98
CA TYR A 13 16.28 -4.82 -8.92
C TYR A 13 16.71 -5.84 -9.98
N ARG A 14 17.11 -7.05 -9.57
CA ARG A 14 17.47 -8.13 -10.51
C ARG A 14 16.32 -8.51 -11.42
N TYR A 15 15.09 -8.57 -10.92
CA TYR A 15 13.93 -8.82 -11.77
C TYR A 15 13.77 -7.74 -12.86
N TYR A 16 13.93 -6.46 -12.52
CA TYR A 16 13.79 -5.39 -13.51
C TYR A 16 14.96 -5.32 -14.51
N ILE A 17 16.20 -5.56 -14.06
CA ILE A 17 17.35 -5.69 -14.96
C ILE A 17 17.21 -6.91 -15.89
N ASP A 18 16.99 -8.09 -15.30
CA ASP A 18 17.10 -9.37 -16.02
C ASP A 18 15.84 -9.70 -16.84
N ASN A 19 14.64 -9.34 -16.35
CA ASN A 19 13.38 -9.71 -17.00
C ASN A 19 12.70 -8.55 -17.74
N GLN A 20 12.91 -7.30 -17.31
CA GLN A 20 12.29 -6.13 -17.95
C GLN A 20 13.28 -5.34 -18.83
N ASN A 21 14.56 -5.75 -18.88
CA ASN A 21 15.62 -5.05 -19.61
C ASN A 21 15.71 -3.54 -19.24
N GLU A 22 15.37 -3.20 -18.01
CA GLU A 22 15.52 -1.83 -17.51
C GLU A 22 17.01 -1.48 -17.38
N ASN A 23 17.34 -0.21 -17.59
CA ASN A 23 18.68 0.26 -17.24
C ASN A 23 18.84 0.39 -15.72
N GLU A 24 20.08 0.57 -15.26
CA GLU A 24 20.39 0.62 -13.83
C GLU A 24 19.59 1.69 -13.06
N PHE A 25 19.39 2.86 -13.67
CA PHE A 25 18.62 3.95 -13.06
C PHE A 25 17.14 3.57 -12.91
N GLN A 26 16.54 3.05 -13.98
CA GLN A 26 15.16 2.58 -14.00
C GLN A 26 14.95 1.47 -12.97
N ALA A 27 15.82 0.45 -12.93
CA ALA A 27 15.69 -0.66 -12.00
C ALA A 27 15.80 -0.22 -10.52
N VAL A 28 16.63 0.78 -10.22
CA VAL A 28 16.72 1.39 -8.87
C VAL A 28 15.45 2.17 -8.53
N PHE A 29 14.88 2.88 -9.50
CA PHE A 29 13.61 3.57 -9.33
C PHE A 29 12.46 2.57 -9.12
N SER A 30 12.41 1.50 -9.89
CA SER A 30 11.47 0.38 -9.75
C SER A 30 11.61 -0.31 -8.40
N ALA A 31 12.84 -0.56 -7.93
CA ALA A 31 13.11 -1.06 -6.58
C ALA A 31 12.55 -0.13 -5.50
N THR A 32 12.70 1.19 -5.67
CA THR A 32 12.12 2.20 -4.76
C THR A 32 10.59 2.15 -4.77
N ALA A 33 9.97 2.17 -5.95
CA ALA A 33 8.51 2.20 -6.09
C ALA A 33 7.86 0.94 -5.49
N VAL A 34 8.35 -0.24 -5.88
CA VAL A 34 7.80 -1.52 -5.40
C VAL A 34 8.01 -1.69 -3.90
N SER A 35 9.22 -1.41 -3.40
CA SER A 35 9.47 -1.57 -1.96
C SER A 35 8.66 -0.58 -1.12
N THR A 36 8.49 0.65 -1.59
CA THR A 36 7.63 1.64 -0.93
C THR A 36 6.17 1.21 -0.94
N ALA A 37 5.68 0.66 -2.05
CA ALA A 37 4.31 0.16 -2.15
C ALA A 37 4.07 -0.97 -1.14
N VAL A 38 4.99 -1.94 -1.04
CA VAL A 38 4.90 -3.05 -0.08
C VAL A 38 4.95 -2.54 1.36
N LEU A 39 5.88 -1.64 1.69
CA LEU A 39 5.94 -1.02 3.03
C LEU A 39 4.68 -0.23 3.36
N SER A 40 4.12 0.50 2.39
CA SER A 40 2.89 1.27 2.56
C SER A 40 1.70 0.36 2.85
N ILE A 41 1.56 -0.75 2.12
CA ILE A 41 0.52 -1.75 2.37
C ILE A 41 0.68 -2.31 3.79
N ALA A 42 1.91 -2.62 4.22
CA ALA A 42 2.16 -3.11 5.57
C ALA A 42 1.74 -2.12 6.66
N ILE A 43 2.12 -0.85 6.51
CA ILE A 43 1.77 0.21 7.46
C ILE A 43 0.26 0.44 7.47
N ILE A 44 -0.39 0.55 6.31
CA ILE A 44 -1.85 0.74 6.22
C ILE A 44 -2.59 -0.45 6.84
N SER A 45 -2.13 -1.68 6.59
CA SER A 45 -2.72 -2.88 7.20
C SER A 45 -2.58 -2.86 8.72
N PHE A 46 -1.40 -2.48 9.23
CA PHE A 46 -1.15 -2.35 10.65
C PHE A 46 -2.02 -1.25 11.30
N LEU A 47 -2.12 -0.08 10.67
CA LEU A 47 -3.03 0.99 11.12
C LEU A 47 -4.49 0.52 11.13
N GLY A 48 -4.91 -0.27 10.15
CA GLY A 48 -6.24 -0.88 10.12
C GLY A 48 -6.49 -1.82 11.29
N VAL A 49 -5.48 -2.58 11.74
CA VAL A 49 -5.59 -3.42 12.95
C VAL A 49 -5.66 -2.57 14.21
N LEU A 50 -4.88 -1.50 14.31
CA LEU A 50 -4.92 -0.61 15.48
C LEU A 50 -6.25 0.12 15.62
N ASP A 51 -6.85 0.55 14.51
CA ASP A 51 -8.19 1.14 14.48
C ASP A 51 -9.27 0.12 14.85
N PHE A 52 -9.10 -1.13 14.42
CA PHE A 52 -9.99 -2.20 14.82
C PHE A 52 -9.96 -2.49 16.33
N LEU A 53 -8.79 -2.38 16.95
CA LEU A 53 -8.62 -2.55 18.40
C LEU A 53 -8.98 -1.29 19.20
N ASP A 54 -9.52 -0.26 18.55
CA ASP A 54 -9.81 1.06 19.13
C ASP A 54 -8.58 1.71 19.82
N ILE A 55 -7.37 1.35 19.40
CA ILE A 55 -6.10 1.90 19.92
C ILE A 55 -5.77 3.23 19.23
N LEU A 56 -5.95 3.30 17.91
CA LEU A 56 -5.60 4.47 17.10
C LEU A 56 -6.52 4.57 15.89
N SER A 57 -7.22 5.69 15.74
CA SER A 57 -8.12 5.89 14.60
C SER A 57 -7.36 6.09 13.28
N ILE A 58 -7.88 5.52 12.19
CA ILE A 58 -7.29 5.69 10.85
C ILE A 58 -7.29 7.18 10.47
N PRO A 59 -6.13 7.75 10.12
CA PRO A 59 -6.05 9.15 9.70
C PRO A 59 -6.71 9.36 8.34
N SER A 60 -7.05 10.61 8.02
CA SER A 60 -7.70 10.94 6.74
C SER A 60 -6.89 10.45 5.53
N LYS A 61 -7.60 10.12 4.43
CA LYS A 61 -6.96 9.65 3.17
C LYS A 61 -5.84 10.57 2.68
N LYS A 62 -5.97 11.89 2.88
CA LYS A 62 -4.95 12.87 2.50
C LYS A 62 -3.64 12.66 3.28
N TYR A 63 -3.73 12.40 4.58
CA TYR A 63 -2.57 12.12 5.42
C TYR A 63 -1.92 10.78 5.10
N ILE A 64 -2.71 9.76 4.76
CA ILE A 64 -2.18 8.47 4.31
C ILE A 64 -1.37 8.65 3.03
N ILE A 65 -1.92 9.33 2.02
CA ILE A 65 -1.22 9.59 0.75
C ILE A 65 0.06 10.39 0.99
N PHE A 66 -0.01 11.46 1.79
CA PHE A 66 1.15 12.26 2.13
C PHE A 66 2.22 11.43 2.86
N GLY A 67 1.81 10.57 3.80
CA GLY A 67 2.69 9.64 4.49
C GLY A 67 3.35 8.63 3.56
N MET A 68 2.65 8.10 2.56
CA MET A 68 3.22 7.20 1.55
C MET A 68 4.28 7.89 0.70
N ILE A 69 4.05 9.16 0.32
CA ILE A 69 5.04 9.94 -0.44
C ILE A 69 6.30 10.17 0.41
N LEU A 70 6.13 10.61 1.66
CA LEU A 70 7.25 10.79 2.58
C LEU A 70 8.01 9.47 2.81
N LEU A 71 7.29 8.37 3.03
CA LEU A 71 7.88 7.05 3.18
C LEU A 71 8.70 6.65 1.96
N GLY A 72 8.22 6.93 0.74
CA GLY A 72 8.95 6.67 -0.49
C GLY A 72 10.25 7.48 -0.59
N ILE A 73 10.20 8.76 -0.23
CA ILE A 73 11.39 9.62 -0.15
C ILE A 73 12.37 9.03 0.87
N PHE A 74 11.94 8.77 2.10
CA PHE A 74 12.80 8.17 3.13
C PHE A 74 13.41 6.84 2.68
N ASN A 75 12.58 5.94 2.13
CA ASN A 75 13.03 4.66 1.65
C ASN A 75 14.11 4.79 0.58
N HIS A 76 13.88 5.68 -0.40
CA HIS A 76 14.84 5.93 -1.46
C HIS A 76 16.18 6.43 -0.91
N PHE A 77 16.16 7.49 -0.10
CA PHE A 77 17.38 8.15 0.36
C PHE A 77 18.20 7.27 1.31
N PHE A 78 17.56 6.55 2.23
CA PHE A 78 18.27 5.80 3.28
C PHE A 78 18.62 4.36 2.91
N PHE A 79 17.85 3.72 2.03
CA PHE A 79 18.01 2.28 1.77
C PHE A 79 18.32 1.97 0.31
N VAL A 80 17.66 2.63 -0.64
CA VAL A 80 17.73 2.22 -2.06
C VAL A 80 18.89 2.91 -2.79
N ARG A 81 19.03 4.23 -2.63
CA ARG A 81 19.95 5.10 -3.40
C ARG A 81 21.40 4.66 -3.34
N GLU A 82 21.87 4.26 -2.15
CA GLU A 82 23.28 3.91 -1.94
C GLU A 82 23.67 2.55 -2.53
N LYS A 83 22.71 1.77 -3.05
CA LYS A 83 22.91 0.45 -3.68
C LYS A 83 23.74 -0.55 -2.89
N LYS A 84 23.97 -0.31 -1.59
CA LYS A 84 24.68 -1.22 -0.67
C LYS A 84 24.17 -2.65 -0.74
N TRP A 85 22.90 -2.84 -1.09
CA TRP A 85 22.19 -4.11 -1.23
C TRP A 85 22.53 -4.88 -2.52
N VAL A 86 23.09 -4.25 -3.56
CA VAL A 86 23.57 -4.90 -4.79
C VAL A 86 24.86 -5.67 -4.54
N ASP A 87 25.75 -5.12 -3.72
CA ASP A 87 27.08 -5.68 -3.46
C ASP A 87 27.09 -6.86 -2.47
N TYR A 88 25.93 -7.21 -1.91
CA TYR A 88 25.81 -8.42 -1.10
C TYR A 88 25.74 -9.65 -2.02
N ASP A 89 26.52 -10.69 -1.69
CA ASP A 89 26.51 -12.00 -2.37
C ASP A 89 25.22 -12.79 -2.07
N PHE A 90 24.08 -12.24 -2.50
CA PHE A 90 22.73 -12.78 -2.29
C PHE A 90 22.37 -13.87 -3.31
N GLU A 91 23.15 -14.06 -4.37
CA GLU A 91 22.92 -15.11 -5.39
C GLU A 91 22.90 -16.52 -4.80
N LYS A 92 23.64 -16.76 -3.71
CA LYS A 92 23.64 -18.06 -3.00
C LYS A 92 22.49 -18.22 -1.99
N ASP A 93 21.77 -17.16 -1.64
CA ASP A 93 20.74 -17.21 -0.58
C ASP A 93 19.35 -17.50 -1.16
N LYS A 94 19.07 -18.78 -1.43
CA LYS A 94 17.73 -19.28 -1.81
C LYS A 94 16.70 -19.16 -0.67
N LYS A 95 17.15 -19.13 0.60
CA LYS A 95 16.26 -19.08 1.77
C LYS A 95 15.66 -17.68 1.97
N GLY A 96 16.37 -16.63 1.56
CA GLY A 96 15.88 -15.25 1.57
C GLY A 96 14.60 -15.06 0.73
N GLY A 97 14.54 -15.68 -0.45
CA GLY A 97 13.40 -15.56 -1.38
C GLY A 97 12.13 -16.14 -0.81
N PHE A 98 12.25 -17.32 -0.19
CA PHE A 98 11.14 -17.97 0.49
C PHE A 98 10.55 -17.10 1.62
N LYS A 99 11.39 -16.41 2.39
CA LYS A 99 10.93 -15.49 3.46
C LYS A 99 10.14 -14.31 2.91
N ILE A 100 10.53 -13.76 1.75
CA ILE A 100 9.78 -12.68 1.09
C ILE A 100 8.42 -13.18 0.62
N ILE A 101 8.38 -14.32 -0.06
CA ILE A 101 7.12 -14.89 -0.57
C ILE A 101 6.14 -15.13 0.58
N ILE A 102 6.62 -15.72 1.69
CA ILE A 102 5.81 -15.89 2.90
C ILE A 102 5.31 -14.54 3.43
N CYS A 103 6.19 -13.53 3.53
CA CYS A 103 5.82 -12.20 4.01
C CYS A 103 4.72 -11.56 3.13
N ILE A 104 4.84 -11.66 1.80
CA ILE A 104 3.83 -11.16 0.85
C ILE A 104 2.51 -11.92 0.99
N LEU A 105 2.55 -13.24 1.15
CA LEU A 105 1.35 -14.04 1.39
C LEU A 105 0.63 -13.64 2.69
N PHE A 106 1.39 -13.44 3.77
CA PHE A 106 0.83 -12.94 5.03
C PHE A 106 0.24 -11.54 4.86
N LEU A 107 0.94 -10.62 4.20
CA LEU A 107 0.44 -9.28 3.88
C LEU A 107 -0.89 -9.33 3.11
N PHE A 108 -0.95 -10.19 2.10
CA PHE A 108 -2.15 -10.37 1.30
C PHE A 108 -3.33 -10.88 2.16
N LEU A 109 -3.09 -11.89 3.00
CA LEU A 109 -4.10 -12.38 3.95
C LEU A 109 -4.56 -11.29 4.91
N PHE A 110 -3.65 -10.48 5.46
CA PHE A 110 -3.98 -9.37 6.35
C PHE A 110 -4.87 -8.34 5.65
N VAL A 111 -4.57 -7.98 4.40
CA VAL A 111 -5.41 -7.05 3.62
C VAL A 111 -6.81 -7.63 3.39
N LEU A 112 -6.93 -8.91 3.05
CA LEU A 112 -8.23 -9.57 2.85
C LEU A 112 -9.04 -9.59 4.15
N ILE A 113 -8.41 -9.97 5.26
CA ILE A 113 -9.03 -10.04 6.57
C ILE A 113 -9.50 -8.65 7.00
N GLY A 114 -8.60 -7.66 7.01
CA GLY A 114 -8.92 -6.27 7.35
C GLY A 114 -10.02 -5.69 6.45
N GLY A 115 -9.96 -5.93 5.15
CA GLY A 115 -10.99 -5.50 4.20
C GLY A 115 -12.35 -6.18 4.42
N SER A 116 -12.37 -7.43 4.85
CA SER A 116 -13.61 -8.13 5.21
C SER A 116 -14.24 -7.55 6.48
N PHE A 117 -13.43 -7.24 7.50
CA PHE A 117 -13.89 -6.67 8.76
C PHE A 117 -14.34 -5.23 8.60
N ASN A 118 -13.59 -4.40 7.87
CA ASN A 118 -13.99 -3.01 7.63
C ASN A 118 -15.33 -2.93 6.87
N ARG A 119 -15.55 -3.84 5.91
CA ARG A 119 -16.87 -3.98 5.26
C ARG A 119 -17.97 -4.32 6.28
N LYS A 120 -17.74 -5.29 7.18
CA LYS A 120 -18.72 -5.63 8.23
C LYS A 120 -19.05 -4.45 9.13
N LYS A 121 -18.03 -3.70 9.60
CA LYS A 121 -18.20 -2.49 10.43
C LYS A 121 -19.07 -1.44 9.72
N ILE A 122 -18.78 -1.15 8.45
CA ILE A 122 -19.57 -0.21 7.63
C ILE A 122 -21.02 -0.69 7.47
N PHE A 123 -21.24 -1.99 7.22
CA PHE A 123 -22.60 -2.53 7.06
C PHE A 123 -23.39 -2.49 8.38
N GLU A 124 -22.77 -2.79 9.52
CA GLU A 124 -23.40 -2.68 10.82
C GLU A 124 -23.71 -1.23 11.20
N GLU A 125 -22.81 -0.30 10.91
CA GLU A 125 -22.99 1.13 11.15
C GLU A 125 -24.15 1.68 10.30
N ARG A 126 -24.26 1.27 9.03
CA ARG A 126 -25.42 1.59 8.18
C ARG A 126 -26.72 0.98 8.67
N ARG A 127 -26.70 -0.24 9.19
CA ARG A 127 -27.90 -0.85 9.80
C ARG A 127 -28.35 -0.11 11.06
N ARG A 128 -27.41 0.42 11.86
CA ARG A 128 -27.71 1.16 13.10
C ARG A 128 -28.15 2.60 12.85
N ASN A 129 -27.66 3.25 11.78
CA ASN A 129 -28.03 4.61 11.39
C ASN A 129 -28.50 4.67 9.92
N PRO A 130 -29.78 4.31 9.64
CA PRO A 130 -30.33 4.32 8.28
C PRO A 130 -30.42 5.73 7.66
N SER A 131 -30.40 6.80 8.47
CA SER A 131 -30.42 8.19 7.98
C SER A 131 -29.15 8.59 7.20
N ILE A 132 -28.01 7.91 7.41
CA ILE A 132 -26.75 8.17 6.67
C ILE A 132 -26.88 7.75 5.19
N GLU A 133 -27.79 6.82 4.88
CA GLU A 133 -28.07 6.41 3.50
C GLU A 133 -28.89 7.46 2.73
N VAL A 134 -29.67 8.28 3.44
CA VAL A 134 -30.47 9.38 2.90
C VAL A 134 -29.61 10.62 2.61
N GLU A 135 -28.48 10.79 3.31
CA GLU A 135 -27.49 11.85 3.07
C GLU A 135 -26.45 11.47 2.01
N ARG A 136 -26.79 10.58 1.07
CA ARG A 136 -26.02 10.45 -0.16
C ARG A 136 -26.27 11.70 -1.00
N ARG A 137 -25.23 12.55 -1.10
CA ARG A 137 -25.09 13.62 -2.11
C ARG A 137 -25.83 13.21 -3.39
N SER A 138 -26.73 14.07 -3.83
CA SER A 138 -27.33 13.98 -5.16
C SER A 138 -26.25 13.62 -6.16
N SER A 139 -26.48 12.56 -6.95
CA SER A 139 -25.56 12.26 -8.04
C SER A 139 -25.48 13.48 -8.95
N LEU A 140 -24.33 13.73 -9.56
CA LEU A 140 -24.18 14.79 -10.57
C LEU A 140 -25.27 14.68 -11.65
N GLU A 141 -25.67 13.45 -11.97
CA GLU A 141 -26.81 13.17 -12.85
C GLU A 141 -28.15 13.65 -12.29
N SER A 142 -28.42 13.43 -10.99
CA SER A 142 -29.59 13.97 -10.30
C SER A 142 -29.61 15.49 -10.25
N GLU A 143 -28.44 16.13 -10.11
CA GLU A 143 -28.33 17.60 -10.10
C GLU A 143 -28.54 18.18 -11.49
N ILE A 144 -27.94 17.58 -12.52
CA ILE A 144 -28.09 17.99 -13.93
C ILE A 144 -29.55 17.85 -14.36
N ARG A 145 -30.21 16.75 -13.99
CA ARG A 145 -31.61 16.51 -14.33
C ARG A 145 -32.54 17.53 -13.67
N LYS A 146 -32.35 17.82 -12.38
CA LYS A 146 -33.12 18.87 -11.70
C LYS A 146 -32.94 20.25 -12.33
N TRP A 147 -31.69 20.59 -12.68
CA TRP A 147 -31.40 21.86 -13.35
C TRP A 147 -32.11 21.97 -14.71
N PHE A 148 -32.21 20.87 -15.46
CA PHE A 148 -32.93 20.85 -16.73
C PHE A 148 -34.44 21.02 -16.54
N GLU A 149 -35.04 20.29 -15.60
CA GLU A 149 -36.48 20.38 -15.27
C GLU A 149 -36.88 21.76 -14.71
N GLU A 150 -35.96 22.49 -14.06
CA GLU A 150 -36.23 23.84 -13.52
C GLU A 150 -36.06 24.97 -14.55
N LYS A 151 -35.25 24.77 -15.60
CA LYS A 151 -34.87 25.82 -16.56
C LYS A 151 -35.52 25.71 -17.93
N PHE A 152 -35.97 24.52 -18.34
CA PHE A 152 -36.52 24.24 -19.66
C PHE A 152 -37.85 23.51 -19.53
#